data_AF-A0A7C6KZX3-F1
#
_entry.id   AF-A0A7C6KZX3-F1
#
_cell.length_a   1.000
_cell.length_b   1.000
_cell.length_c   1.000
_cell.angle_alpha   90.00
_cell.angle_beta   90.00
_cell.angle_gamma   90.00
#
_symmetry.space_group_name_H-M   'P 1'
#
loop_
_entity.id
_entity.type
_entity.pdbx_description
1 polymer ?
#
loop_
_entity_poly.entity_id
_entity_poly.type
_entity_poly.pdbx_seq_one_letter_code
_entity_poly.pdbx_strand_id
1 'polypeptide(L)'
;MCKNYSFEEIEKSVKDALDKLYYNDRYLLEHDVNEQAITHRLAIYLENVFFNYNVDCEYNRYGDDPKRLKEKSFKKYDKLFKYEIDRLIKEIDTDKLAKPDIILHKRGRNDQNLLVIEVKKSDNKDDNYDRLKLMIYIDKDYGLNYKYGLFIKLNKKKELNKLCWFSDGKCIKF
;
A
#
# COMPACT_ATOMS: atom_id res chain seq x y z
N MET A 1 -14.70 -19.34 -7.10
CA MET A 1 -13.81 -18.43 -7.84
C MET A 1 -13.87 -17.07 -7.15
N CYS A 2 -12.74 -16.44 -6.83
CA CYS A 2 -12.73 -15.11 -6.23
C CYS A 2 -13.30 -14.09 -7.24
N LYS A 3 -14.14 -13.15 -6.77
CA LYS A 3 -14.60 -12.04 -7.62
C LYS A 3 -13.39 -11.29 -8.16
N ASN A 4 -13.31 -11.14 -9.48
CA ASN A 4 -12.35 -10.26 -10.12
C ASN A 4 -12.92 -8.84 -10.10
N TYR A 5 -12.26 -7.95 -9.36
CA TYR A 5 -12.61 -6.53 -9.34
C TYR A 5 -11.92 -5.82 -10.52
N SER A 6 -12.67 -4.95 -11.21
CA SER A 6 -12.09 -3.97 -12.14
C SER A 6 -11.34 -2.89 -11.37
N PHE A 7 -10.49 -2.12 -12.07
CA PHE A 7 -9.81 -0.99 -11.44
C PHE A 7 -10.82 0.05 -10.91
N GLU A 8 -11.86 0.34 -11.68
CA GLU A 8 -12.91 1.30 -11.35
C GLU A 8 -13.70 0.87 -10.11
N GLU A 9 -14.00 -0.42 -9.97
CA GLU A 9 -14.65 -0.96 -8.77
C GLU A 9 -13.75 -0.80 -7.53
N ILE A 10 -12.45 -1.08 -7.66
CA ILE A 10 -11.48 -0.93 -6.56
C ILE A 10 -11.35 0.55 -6.18
N GLU A 11 -11.15 1.42 -7.16
CA GLU A 11 -11.01 2.86 -6.96
C GLU A 11 -12.24 3.43 -6.26
N LYS A 12 -13.44 3.07 -6.72
CA LYS A 12 -14.69 3.48 -6.09
C LYS A 12 -14.79 2.98 -4.65
N SER A 13 -14.49 1.71 -4.42
CA SER A 13 -14.54 1.11 -3.07
C SER A 13 -13.57 1.78 -2.09
N VAL A 14 -12.36 2.15 -2.55
CA VAL A 14 -11.41 2.92 -1.76
C VAL A 14 -11.93 4.32 -1.45
N LYS A 15 -12.53 5.01 -2.42
CA LYS A 15 -13.14 6.32 -2.21
C LYS A 15 -14.28 6.27 -1.19
N ASP A 16 -15.15 5.27 -1.29
CA ASP A 16 -16.25 5.04 -0.35
C ASP A 16 -15.73 4.70 1.07
N ALA A 17 -14.63 3.94 1.17
CA ALA A 17 -13.98 3.64 2.44
C ALA A 17 -13.35 4.90 3.08
N LEU A 18 -12.72 5.76 2.27
CA LEU A 18 -12.23 7.06 2.72
C LEU A 18 -13.39 7.97 3.17
N ASP A 19 -14.54 7.99 2.47
CA ASP A 19 -15.72 8.74 2.92
C ASP A 19 -16.15 8.31 4.33
N LYS A 20 -16.24 7.00 4.58
CA LYS A 20 -16.58 6.47 5.90
C LYS A 20 -15.55 6.86 6.95
N LEU A 21 -14.26 6.81 6.62
CA LEU A 21 -13.18 7.24 7.52
C LEU A 21 -13.33 8.71 7.93
N TYR A 22 -13.56 9.60 6.97
CA TYR A 22 -13.73 11.03 7.27
C TYR A 22 -15.03 11.34 8.00
N TYR A 23 -16.09 10.58 7.74
CA TYR A 23 -17.38 10.78 8.38
C TYR A 23 -17.39 10.27 9.82
N ASN A 24 -16.95 9.03 10.05
CA ASN A 24 -17.05 8.37 11.35
C ASN A 24 -15.83 8.59 12.26
N ASP A 25 -14.63 8.74 11.69
CA ASP A 25 -13.36 8.75 12.43
C ASP A 25 -12.61 10.08 12.27
N ARG A 26 -13.34 11.17 12.00
CA ARG A 26 -12.80 12.52 11.80
C ARG A 26 -11.81 12.96 12.88
N TYR A 27 -12.08 12.57 14.14
CA TYR A 27 -11.20 12.86 15.27
C TYR A 27 -9.75 12.43 15.00
N LEU A 28 -9.53 11.25 14.41
CA LEU A 28 -8.21 10.72 14.09
C LEU A 28 -7.48 11.57 13.05
N LEU A 29 -8.21 12.21 12.14
CA LEU A 29 -7.61 13.02 11.08
C LEU A 29 -7.27 14.43 11.58
N GLU A 30 -7.96 14.91 12.62
CA GLU A 30 -7.80 16.27 13.14
C GLU A 30 -6.78 16.38 14.30
N HIS A 31 -6.54 15.30 15.06
CA HIS A 31 -5.83 15.31 16.34
C HIS A 31 -4.47 14.62 16.36
N ASP A 32 -3.66 14.81 15.31
CA ASP A 32 -2.27 14.29 15.17
C ASP A 32 -2.01 12.88 15.75
N VAL A 33 -2.99 11.98 15.67
CA VAL A 33 -2.83 10.61 16.14
C VAL A 33 -1.90 9.85 15.20
N ASN A 34 -1.37 8.73 15.69
CA ASN A 34 -0.50 7.87 14.90
C ASN A 34 -1.20 7.36 13.63
N GLU A 35 -0.46 7.31 12.52
CA GLU A 35 -0.91 6.81 11.22
C GLU A 35 -1.49 5.39 11.32
N GLN A 36 -0.92 4.54 12.18
CA GLN A 36 -1.42 3.18 12.41
C GLN A 36 -2.89 3.15 12.85
N ALA A 37 -3.35 4.11 13.65
CA ALA A 37 -4.75 4.17 14.08
C ALA A 37 -5.68 4.50 12.89
N ILE A 38 -5.24 5.39 12.01
CA ILE A 38 -5.98 5.77 10.80
C ILE A 38 -6.00 4.61 9.80
N THR A 39 -4.84 4.00 9.57
CA THR A 39 -4.65 2.82 8.70
C THR A 39 -5.54 1.67 9.12
N HIS A 40 -5.61 1.37 10.42
CA HIS A 40 -6.49 0.33 10.96
C HIS A 40 -7.97 0.61 10.66
N ARG A 41 -8.46 1.85 10.88
CA ARG A 41 -9.85 2.19 10.59
C ARG A 41 -10.16 2.15 9.10
N LEU A 42 -9.23 2.60 8.25
CA LEU A 42 -9.37 2.48 6.80
C LEU A 42 -9.46 1.01 6.37
N ALA A 43 -8.62 0.13 6.93
CA ALA A 43 -8.64 -1.30 6.66
C ALA A 43 -10.00 -1.93 7.01
N ILE A 44 -10.61 -1.56 8.15
CA ILE A 44 -11.97 -2.03 8.51
C ILE A 44 -13.01 -1.64 7.45
N TYR A 45 -12.98 -0.41 6.95
CA TYR A 45 -13.94 0.01 5.93
C TYR A 45 -13.72 -0.69 4.59
N LEU A 46 -12.48 -0.99 4.24
CA LEU A 46 -12.15 -1.78 3.06
C LEU A 46 -12.61 -3.23 3.22
N GLU A 47 -12.40 -3.86 4.38
CA GLU A 47 -12.80 -5.24 4.65
C GLU A 47 -14.31 -5.45 4.48
N ASN A 48 -15.11 -4.47 4.89
CA ASN A 48 -16.56 -4.46 4.71
C ASN A 48 -17.02 -4.38 3.25
N VAL A 49 -16.13 -4.06 2.30
CA VAL A 49 -16.47 -3.99 0.87
C VAL A 49 -15.87 -5.18 0.12
N PHE A 50 -14.66 -5.60 0.48
CA PHE A 50 -13.93 -6.66 -0.19
C PHE A 50 -14.14 -8.04 0.45
N PHE A 51 -15.39 -8.51 0.56
CA PHE A 51 -15.76 -9.79 1.24
C PHE A 51 -14.99 -11.04 0.78
N ASN A 52 -14.48 -11.03 -0.45
CA ASN A 52 -13.71 -12.13 -1.02
C ASN A 52 -12.19 -11.95 -0.86
N TYR A 53 -11.71 -10.97 -0.13
CA TYR A 53 -10.29 -10.78 0.18
C TYR A 53 -10.11 -10.61 1.68
N ASN A 54 -8.94 -10.96 2.17
CA ASN A 54 -8.50 -10.56 3.49
C ASN A 54 -7.94 -9.15 3.39
N VAL A 55 -8.25 -8.30 4.37
CA VAL A 55 -7.66 -6.96 4.49
C VAL A 55 -6.82 -6.95 5.76
N ASP A 56 -5.50 -6.88 5.59
CA ASP A 56 -4.56 -6.98 6.70
C ASP A 56 -3.63 -5.77 6.73
N CYS A 57 -3.36 -5.27 7.93
CA CYS A 57 -2.34 -4.25 8.18
C CYS A 57 -0.99 -4.89 8.48
N GLU A 58 0.10 -4.28 8.01
CA GLU A 58 1.50 -4.68 8.28
C GLU A 58 1.80 -6.18 8.04
N TYR A 59 1.05 -6.85 7.17
CA TYR A 59 1.16 -8.29 6.99
C TYR A 59 2.49 -8.68 6.35
N ASN A 60 3.31 -9.35 7.15
CA ASN A 60 4.72 -9.62 6.90
C ASN A 60 5.01 -11.07 6.52
N ARG A 61 4.03 -11.79 5.96
CA ARG A 61 4.16 -13.19 5.55
C ARG A 61 3.88 -13.40 4.07
N TYR A 62 4.46 -14.46 3.53
CA TYR A 62 4.30 -14.99 2.19
C TYR A 62 4.06 -16.50 2.32
N GLY A 63 2.81 -16.92 2.50
CA GLY A 63 2.53 -18.24 3.09
C GLY A 63 3.09 -18.31 4.51
N ASP A 64 3.91 -19.31 4.80
CA ASP A 64 4.60 -19.46 6.08
C ASP A 64 5.92 -18.67 6.16
N ASP A 65 6.44 -18.23 5.02
CA ASP A 65 7.72 -17.52 4.94
C ASP A 65 7.58 -16.04 5.32
N PRO A 66 8.62 -15.43 5.93
CA PRO A 66 8.65 -13.99 6.13
C PRO A 66 8.71 -13.24 4.79
N LYS A 67 7.88 -12.22 4.64
CA LYS A 67 7.85 -11.34 3.46
C LYS A 67 9.08 -10.43 3.47
N ARG A 68 10.00 -10.64 2.53
CA ARG A 68 11.26 -9.90 2.42
C ARG A 68 11.43 -9.32 1.01
N LEU A 69 12.01 -8.13 0.92
CA LEU A 69 12.46 -7.58 -0.36
C LEU A 69 13.87 -8.09 -0.65
N LYS A 70 14.11 -8.58 -1.87
CA LYS A 70 15.41 -9.13 -2.28
C LYS A 70 16.21 -8.09 -3.05
N GLU A 71 17.54 -8.20 -3.05
CA GLU A 71 18.42 -7.24 -3.74
C GLU A 71 18.05 -6.98 -5.21
N LYS A 72 17.66 -8.06 -5.88
CA LYS A 72 17.28 -8.04 -7.29
C LYS A 72 15.99 -7.23 -7.54
N SER A 73 15.10 -7.12 -6.56
CA SER A 73 13.80 -6.43 -6.67
C SER A 73 13.93 -4.93 -6.91
N PHE A 74 15.03 -4.31 -6.49
CA PHE A 74 15.25 -2.86 -6.64
C PHE A 74 16.36 -2.48 -7.61
N LYS A 75 17.31 -3.39 -7.95
CA LYS A 75 18.33 -3.11 -8.97
C LYS A 75 17.75 -2.63 -10.31
N LYS A 76 16.54 -3.08 -10.66
CA LYS A 76 15.79 -2.61 -11.84
C LYS A 76 15.51 -1.11 -11.85
N TYR A 77 15.39 -0.51 -10.67
CA TYR A 77 15.03 0.90 -10.47
C TYR A 77 16.24 1.80 -10.16
N ASP A 78 17.47 1.25 -10.09
CA ASP A 78 18.70 1.94 -9.66
C ASP A 78 18.96 3.23 -10.43
N LYS A 79 18.65 3.24 -11.73
CA LYS A 79 18.83 4.41 -12.60
C LYS A 79 17.85 5.56 -12.32
N LEU A 80 16.68 5.26 -11.75
CA LEU A 80 15.61 6.23 -11.52
C LEU A 80 15.58 6.74 -10.08
N PHE A 81 15.96 5.89 -9.11
CA PHE A 81 15.81 6.14 -7.68
C PHE A 81 17.09 5.80 -6.91
N LYS A 82 18.25 6.21 -7.44
CA LYS A 82 19.56 5.80 -6.92
C LYS A 82 19.70 6.04 -5.42
N TYR A 83 19.33 7.25 -4.99
CA TYR A 83 19.41 7.67 -3.60
C TYR A 83 18.49 6.85 -2.68
N GLU A 84 17.23 6.62 -3.08
CA GLU A 84 16.26 5.84 -2.31
C GLU A 84 16.65 4.36 -2.24
N ILE A 85 17.26 3.82 -3.31
CA ILE A 85 17.72 2.44 -3.38
C ILE A 85 18.93 2.22 -2.49
N ASP A 86 19.89 3.13 -2.50
CA ASP A 86 21.04 3.05 -1.59
C ASP A 86 20.58 3.11 -0.11
N ARG A 87 19.50 3.84 0.18
CA ARG A 87 18.85 3.83 1.50
C ARG A 87 18.15 2.50 1.79
N LEU A 88 17.39 1.95 0.85
CA LEU A 88 16.71 0.65 0.99
C LEU A 88 17.69 -0.50 1.20
N ILE A 89 18.79 -0.54 0.45
CA ILE A 89 19.82 -1.59 0.56
C ILE A 89 20.36 -1.68 1.98
N LYS A 90 20.64 -0.52 2.60
CA LYS A 90 21.08 -0.46 4.00
C LYS A 90 20.04 -1.02 4.97
N GLU A 91 18.75 -0.87 4.69
CA GLU A 91 17.68 -1.47 5.50
C GLU A 91 17.51 -2.97 5.25
N ILE A 92 17.78 -3.45 4.04
CA ILE A 92 17.60 -4.86 3.68
C ILE A 92 18.70 -5.74 4.26
N ASP A 93 19.92 -5.22 4.35
CA ASP A 93 21.02 -5.88 5.07
C ASP A 93 20.72 -6.06 6.57
N THR A 94 19.76 -5.29 7.11
CA THR A 94 19.23 -5.47 8.48
C THR A 94 18.10 -6.50 8.59
N ASP A 95 17.87 -7.29 7.53
CA ASP A 95 16.91 -8.40 7.53
C ASP A 95 15.46 -7.94 7.82
N LYS A 96 15.14 -6.71 7.40
CA LYS A 96 13.89 -6.04 7.72
C LYS A 96 12.75 -6.54 6.82
N LEU A 97 11.65 -6.94 7.45
CA LEU A 97 10.45 -7.44 6.77
C LEU A 97 9.76 -6.34 5.98
N ALA A 98 9.24 -6.69 4.79
CA ALA A 98 8.32 -5.82 4.08
C ALA A 98 6.98 -5.78 4.84
N LYS A 99 6.58 -4.59 5.27
CA LYS A 99 5.36 -4.34 6.04
C LYS A 99 4.56 -3.22 5.39
N PRO A 100 3.76 -3.52 4.35
CA PRO A 100 2.88 -2.52 3.78
C PRO A 100 1.77 -2.16 4.77
N ASP A 101 1.29 -0.92 4.73
CA ASP A 101 0.32 -0.42 5.71
C ASP A 101 -1.01 -1.17 5.64
N ILE A 102 -1.52 -1.41 4.42
CA ILE A 102 -2.73 -2.22 4.19
C ILE A 102 -2.52 -3.08 2.95
N ILE A 103 -2.94 -4.33 3.01
CA ILE A 103 -2.98 -5.23 1.86
C ILE A 103 -4.36 -5.87 1.70
N LEU A 104 -4.78 -6.04 0.45
CA LEU A 104 -5.93 -6.85 0.06
C LEU A 104 -5.40 -8.09 -0.66
N HIS A 105 -5.56 -9.25 -0.04
CA HIS A 105 -4.92 -10.49 -0.48
C HIS A 105 -5.70 -11.73 -0.05
N LYS A 106 -5.16 -12.93 -0.34
CA LYS A 106 -5.58 -14.18 0.28
C LYS A 106 -4.46 -14.74 1.14
N ARG A 107 -4.71 -14.85 2.45
CA ARG A 107 -3.76 -15.46 3.39
C ARG A 107 -3.39 -16.88 2.94
N GLY A 108 -2.13 -17.26 3.12
CA GLY A 108 -1.62 -18.58 2.74
C GLY A 108 -1.41 -18.79 1.24
N ARG A 109 -1.69 -17.79 0.40
CA ARG A 109 -1.50 -17.84 -1.05
C ARG A 109 -0.78 -16.59 -1.54
N ASN A 110 -0.12 -16.70 -2.68
CA ASN A 110 0.65 -15.59 -3.25
C ASN A 110 0.27 -15.26 -4.71
N ASP A 111 -0.73 -15.95 -5.25
CA ASP A 111 -1.26 -15.75 -6.59
C ASP A 111 -2.52 -14.85 -6.61
N GLN A 112 -2.94 -14.37 -5.43
CA GLN A 112 -4.15 -13.55 -5.26
C GLN A 112 -3.89 -12.31 -4.41
N ASN A 113 -2.87 -11.53 -4.80
CA ASN A 113 -2.53 -10.24 -4.22
C ASN A 113 -3.15 -9.11 -5.04
N LEU A 114 -4.22 -8.49 -4.53
CA LEU A 114 -5.02 -7.54 -5.30
C LEU A 114 -4.48 -6.11 -5.22
N LEU A 115 -4.37 -5.58 -4.00
CA LEU A 115 -4.03 -4.18 -3.76
C LEU A 115 -3.08 -4.09 -2.57
N VAL A 116 -2.03 -3.29 -2.71
CA VAL A 116 -1.17 -2.85 -1.62
C VAL A 116 -1.30 -1.33 -1.47
N ILE A 117 -1.43 -0.86 -0.22
CA ILE A 117 -1.65 0.54 0.09
C ILE A 117 -0.58 1.01 1.07
N GLU A 118 0.03 2.16 0.77
CA GLU A 118 0.85 2.94 1.70
C GLU A 118 0.09 4.22 2.04
N VAL A 119 0.01 4.54 3.32
CA VAL A 119 -0.76 5.66 3.87
C VAL A 119 0.19 6.60 4.60
N LYS A 120 0.08 7.89 4.31
CA LYS A 120 0.89 8.92 4.97
C LYS A 120 0.04 10.12 5.32
N LYS A 121 0.25 10.72 6.49
CA LYS A 121 -0.30 12.04 6.81
C LYS A 121 0.43 13.11 6.00
N SER A 122 -0.28 14.19 5.70
CA SER A 122 0.29 15.34 5.00
C SER A 122 1.39 15.99 5.83
N ASP A 123 2.64 15.73 5.47
CA ASP A 123 3.80 16.49 5.93
C ASP A 123 4.68 16.93 4.74
N ASN A 124 5.71 17.74 5.03
CA ASN A 124 6.66 18.25 4.03
C ASN A 124 7.76 17.23 3.68
N LYS A 125 7.61 15.95 4.03
CA LYS A 125 8.62 14.94 3.72
C LYS A 125 8.44 14.41 2.30
N ASP A 126 9.55 13.94 1.76
CA ASP A 126 9.60 13.23 0.49
C ASP A 126 8.84 11.90 0.58
N ASP A 127 8.07 11.60 -0.47
CA ASP A 127 7.25 10.41 -0.63
C ASP A 127 7.84 9.43 -1.67
N ASN A 128 8.99 9.77 -2.28
CA ASN A 128 9.64 8.94 -3.30
C ASN A 128 9.98 7.53 -2.79
N TYR A 129 10.42 7.44 -1.53
CA TYR A 129 10.72 6.16 -0.90
C TYR A 129 9.47 5.25 -0.80
N ASP A 130 8.33 5.81 -0.39
CA ASP A 130 7.08 5.06 -0.27
C ASP A 130 6.53 4.63 -1.64
N ARG A 131 6.67 5.51 -2.64
CA ARG A 131 6.34 5.21 -4.04
C ARG A 131 7.23 4.11 -4.62
N LEU A 132 8.53 4.14 -4.32
CA LEU A 132 9.47 3.10 -4.75
C LEU A 132 9.12 1.74 -4.14
N LYS A 133 8.79 1.67 -2.83
CA LYS A 133 8.29 0.44 -2.20
C LYS A 133 7.08 -0.12 -2.94
N LEU A 134 6.09 0.72 -3.26
CA LEU A 134 4.91 0.31 -4.03
C LEU A 134 5.27 -0.24 -5.41
N MET A 135 6.15 0.44 -6.14
CA MET A 135 6.64 -0.03 -7.44
C MET A 135 7.29 -1.41 -7.34
N ILE A 136 8.03 -1.67 -6.25
CA ILE A 136 8.61 -2.99 -5.98
C ILE A 136 7.53 -4.01 -5.62
N TYR A 137 6.53 -3.66 -4.80
CA TYR A 137 5.47 -4.58 -4.39
C TYR A 137 4.59 -5.05 -5.56
N ILE A 138 4.40 -4.21 -6.57
CA ILE A 138 3.62 -4.54 -7.78
C ILE A 138 4.45 -5.17 -8.90
N ASP A 139 5.78 -5.25 -8.75
CA ASP A 139 6.63 -5.87 -9.78
C ASP A 139 6.35 -7.38 -9.85
N LYS A 140 6.14 -7.89 -11.06
CA LYS A 140 5.76 -9.30 -11.31
C LYS A 140 6.94 -10.26 -11.35
N ASP A 141 8.12 -9.74 -11.64
CA ASP A 141 9.32 -10.55 -11.86
C ASP A 141 10.06 -10.80 -10.53
N TYR A 142 10.08 -9.77 -9.68
CA TYR A 142 10.88 -9.76 -8.46
C TYR A 142 10.15 -9.18 -7.23
N GLY A 143 8.91 -8.74 -7.40
CA GLY A 143 8.11 -8.11 -6.35
C GLY A 143 7.23 -9.06 -5.56
N LEU A 144 6.12 -8.52 -5.05
CA LEU A 144 5.13 -9.25 -4.27
C LEU A 144 3.86 -9.58 -5.06
N ASN A 145 3.88 -9.36 -6.38
CA ASN A 145 2.81 -9.68 -7.32
C ASN A 145 1.46 -9.04 -6.99
N TYR A 146 1.44 -7.87 -6.35
CA TYR A 146 0.20 -7.11 -6.21
C TYR A 146 -0.25 -6.56 -7.55
N LYS A 147 -1.53 -6.76 -7.90
CA LYS A 147 -2.10 -6.25 -9.16
C LYS A 147 -2.08 -4.72 -9.22
N TYR A 148 -2.40 -4.06 -8.11
CA TYR A 148 -2.41 -2.61 -7.98
C TYR A 148 -1.67 -2.14 -6.74
N GLY A 149 -1.10 -0.95 -6.83
CA GLY A 149 -0.53 -0.21 -5.70
C GLY A 149 -1.24 1.13 -5.53
N LEU A 150 -1.40 1.59 -4.30
CA LEU A 150 -1.99 2.88 -4.00
C LEU A 150 -1.18 3.60 -2.92
N PHE A 151 -0.73 4.81 -3.23
CA PHE A 151 -0.23 5.74 -2.23
C PHE A 151 -1.31 6.74 -1.86
N ILE A 152 -1.63 6.85 -0.57
CA ILE A 152 -2.61 7.81 -0.06
C ILE A 152 -1.91 8.82 0.84
N LYS A 153 -1.90 10.10 0.42
CA LYS A 153 -1.52 11.20 1.29
C LYS A 153 -2.79 11.82 1.89
N LEU A 154 -3.03 11.56 3.17
CA LEU A 154 -4.18 12.02 3.93
C LEU A 154 -3.97 13.42 4.48
N ASN A 155 -4.99 14.26 4.38
CA ASN A 155 -5.05 15.61 4.94
C ASN A 155 -6.23 15.71 5.92
N LYS A 156 -6.28 16.79 6.70
CA LYS A 156 -7.43 17.05 7.60
C LYS A 156 -8.76 17.13 6.84
N LYS A 157 -8.73 17.60 5.60
CA LYS A 157 -9.89 17.67 4.70
C LYS A 157 -9.71 16.69 3.54
N LYS A 158 -10.75 15.89 3.25
CA LYS A 158 -10.71 14.79 2.30
C LYS A 158 -10.37 15.25 0.89
N GLU A 159 -10.90 16.38 0.47
CA GLU A 159 -10.71 16.96 -0.87
C GLU A 159 -9.26 17.33 -1.17
N LEU A 160 -8.42 17.46 -0.14
CA LEU A 160 -7.00 17.74 -0.27
C LEU A 160 -6.15 16.47 -0.35
N ASN A 161 -6.77 15.28 -0.17
CA ASN A 161 -6.06 14.01 -0.25
C ASN A 161 -5.50 13.80 -1.65
N LYS A 162 -4.32 13.18 -1.70
CA LYS A 162 -3.68 12.77 -2.95
C LYS A 162 -3.67 11.26 -3.04
N LEU A 163 -4.20 10.71 -4.12
CA LEU A 163 -4.30 9.27 -4.35
C LEU A 163 -3.52 8.91 -5.60
N CYS A 164 -2.32 8.36 -5.43
CA CYS A 164 -1.49 7.96 -6.56
C CYS A 164 -1.60 6.45 -6.79
N TRP A 165 -2.18 6.05 -7.91
CA TRP A 165 -2.38 4.65 -8.27
C TRP A 165 -1.27 4.14 -9.16
N PHE A 166 -0.91 2.87 -8.97
CA PHE A 166 0.13 2.19 -9.70
C PHE A 166 -0.35 0.81 -10.20
N SER A 167 0.13 0.41 -11.37
CA SER A 167 -0.04 -0.93 -11.95
C SER A 167 1.15 -1.23 -12.86
N ASP A 168 1.56 -2.49 -12.94
CA ASP A 168 2.66 -2.94 -13.81
C ASP A 168 3.93 -2.06 -13.73
N GLY A 169 4.31 -1.69 -12.50
CA GLY A 169 5.50 -0.90 -12.21
C GLY A 169 5.42 0.58 -12.62
N LYS A 170 4.23 1.13 -12.91
CA LYS A 170 4.06 2.53 -13.36
C LYS A 170 2.90 3.21 -12.63
N CYS A 171 2.98 4.53 -12.48
CA CYS A 171 1.84 5.34 -12.06
C CYS A 171 0.80 5.36 -13.19
N ILE A 172 -0.47 5.12 -12.85
CA ILE A 172 -1.60 5.09 -13.80
C ILE A 172 -2.63 6.19 -13.53
N LYS A 173 -2.65 6.80 -12.34
CA LYS A 173 -3.59 7.87 -11.98
C LYS A 173 -3.12 8.66 -10.76
N PHE A 174 -3.48 9.95 -10.69
CA PHE A 174 -3.28 10.86 -9.55
C PHE A 174 -4.62 11.36 -8.99
#